data_AF-A0A1Y6KWE7-F1
#
_entry.id   AF-A0A1Y6KWE7-F1
#
_cell.length_a   1.000
_cell.length_b   1.000
_cell.length_c   1.000
_cell.angle_alpha   90.00
_cell.angle_beta   90.00
_cell.angle_gamma   90.00
#
_symmetry.space_group_name_H-M   'P 1'
#
loop_
_entity.id
_entity.type
_entity.pdbx_description
1 polymer ?
#
loop_
_entity_poly.entity_id
_entity_poly.type
_entity_poly.pdbx_seq_one_letter_code
_entity_poly.pdbx_strand_id
1 'polypeptide(L)'
;MAYSSFSKAKTQDTSFGSAGFNELGVGMSATETIYNNPTVLAVDPYNDETGINEDSIINVILPRAKTAKDGVQLLGSIIEKKGAAEGFGVAFVDKTGIWYLETGSGHPWMATKLDNQDYFVSANQGRLNASTLTTPISTFQAQH
;
A
#
# COMPACT_ATOMS: atom_id res chain seq x y z
N MET A 1 1.53 15.54 10.51
CA MET A 1 1.29 14.91 11.82
C MET A 1 2.57 14.27 12.32
N ALA A 2 2.80 14.23 13.63
CA ALA A 2 3.90 13.46 14.20
C ALA A 2 3.63 11.96 14.10
N TYR A 3 4.68 11.16 13.93
CA TYR A 3 4.59 9.70 13.83
C TYR A 3 5.88 9.02 14.32
N SER A 4 5.75 7.79 14.83
CA SER A 4 6.87 6.90 15.08
C SER A 4 7.24 6.16 13.80
N SER A 5 8.52 5.81 13.64
CA SER A 5 9.00 4.98 12.55
C SER A 5 9.96 3.93 13.08
N PHE A 6 9.74 2.69 12.67
CA PHE A 6 10.72 1.61 12.75
C PHE A 6 11.46 1.59 11.42
N SER A 7 12.60 2.26 11.37
CA SER A 7 13.42 2.33 10.16
C SER A 7 14.37 1.14 10.05
N LYS A 8 14.69 0.72 8.83
CA LYS A 8 15.73 -0.30 8.59
C LYS A 8 17.08 0.18 9.14
N ALA A 9 17.89 -0.73 9.67
CA ALA A 9 19.18 -0.39 10.29
C ALA A 9 20.30 -0.03 9.28
N LYS A 10 20.14 -0.41 8.00
CA LYS A 10 21.08 -0.10 6.90
C LYS A 10 20.30 0.37 5.70
N THR A 11 20.41 1.65 5.36
CA THR A 11 19.51 2.31 4.40
C THR A 11 20.23 3.01 3.26
N GLN A 12 21.56 2.91 3.18
CA GLN A 12 22.36 3.70 2.23
C GLN A 12 21.96 5.19 2.25
N ASP A 13 21.87 5.76 3.46
CA ASP A 13 21.47 7.15 3.73
C ASP A 13 20.02 7.55 3.39
N THR A 14 19.14 6.58 3.14
CA THR A 14 17.69 6.83 3.04
C THR A 14 16.94 6.55 4.35
N SER A 15 15.67 6.94 4.45
CA SER A 15 14.91 6.80 5.71
C SER A 15 14.35 5.39 5.95
N PHE A 16 14.02 4.62 4.89
CA PHE A 16 13.37 3.29 4.92
C PHE A 16 12.48 3.08 6.15
N GLY A 17 11.41 3.88 6.28
CA GLY A 17 10.40 3.60 7.30
C GLY A 17 9.74 2.26 6.97
N SER A 18 9.71 1.31 7.91
CA SER A 18 9.14 -0.05 7.70
C SER A 18 7.78 -0.20 8.36
N ALA A 19 7.59 0.42 9.52
CA ALA A 19 6.32 0.43 10.24
C ALA A 19 6.24 1.64 11.16
N GLY A 20 5.05 1.99 11.63
CA GLY A 20 4.90 3.11 12.55
C GLY A 20 3.46 3.40 12.95
N PHE A 21 3.29 4.32 13.89
CA PHE A 21 2.00 4.88 14.28
C PHE A 21 2.05 6.40 14.26
N ASN A 22 0.98 7.05 13.83
CA ASN A 22 0.83 8.50 13.96
C ASN A 22 0.09 8.90 15.24
N GLU A 23 0.05 10.21 15.51
CA GLU A 23 -0.61 10.79 16.70
C GLU A 23 -2.13 10.54 16.78
N LEU A 24 -2.76 10.09 15.70
CA LEU A 24 -4.19 9.72 15.67
C LEU A 24 -4.42 8.22 15.93
N GLY A 25 -3.36 7.45 16.18
CA GLY A 25 -3.45 6.01 16.40
C GLY A 25 -3.62 5.20 15.11
N VAL A 26 -3.33 5.78 13.94
CA VAL A 26 -3.25 5.03 12.68
C VAL A 26 -1.87 4.37 12.63
N GLY A 27 -1.87 3.05 12.50
CA GLY A 27 -0.68 2.24 12.29
C GLY A 27 -0.51 1.86 10.82
N MET A 28 0.73 1.69 10.39
CA MET A 28 1.04 1.20 9.06
C MET A 28 2.28 0.31 9.09
N SER A 29 2.29 -0.73 8.25
CA SER A 29 3.48 -1.50 7.91
C SER A 29 3.62 -1.53 6.39
N ALA A 30 4.77 -1.07 5.93
CA ALA A 30 5.13 -0.99 4.53
C ALA A 30 6.61 -1.46 4.41
N THR A 31 6.91 -2.57 3.76
CA THR A 31 6.07 -3.32 2.81
C THR A 31 6.29 -4.82 2.91
N GLU A 32 5.33 -5.54 2.34
CA GLU A 32 5.52 -6.90 1.87
C GLU A 32 5.81 -6.83 0.37
N THR A 33 7.03 -7.10 -0.08
CA THR A 33 7.33 -7.13 -1.51
C THR A 33 6.54 -8.25 -2.19
N ILE A 34 5.83 -7.96 -3.27
CA ILE A 34 5.06 -8.94 -4.06
C ILE A 34 5.43 -8.88 -5.53
N TYR A 35 5.11 -9.94 -6.28
CA TYR A 35 5.44 -10.04 -7.71
C TYR A 35 4.19 -10.09 -8.58
N ASN A 36 4.18 -9.24 -9.61
CA ASN A 36 3.10 -9.15 -10.59
C ASN A 36 3.41 -9.96 -11.86
N ASN A 37 2.35 -10.34 -12.58
CA ASN A 37 2.47 -11.14 -13.80
C ASN A 37 3.21 -10.35 -14.89
N PRO A 38 4.28 -10.89 -15.51
CA PRO A 38 5.04 -10.22 -16.57
C PRO A 38 4.19 -9.79 -17.77
N THR A 39 3.14 -10.54 -18.11
CA THR A 39 2.21 -10.20 -19.20
C THR A 39 1.41 -8.94 -18.88
N VAL A 40 1.04 -8.71 -17.61
CA VAL A 40 0.33 -7.49 -17.20
C VAL A 40 1.31 -6.31 -17.16
N LEU A 41 2.52 -6.53 -16.65
CA LEU A 41 3.58 -5.50 -16.62
C LEU A 41 4.05 -5.07 -18.02
N ALA A 42 3.91 -5.93 -19.03
CA ALA A 42 4.18 -5.54 -20.41
C ALA A 42 3.15 -4.52 -20.97
N VAL A 43 1.95 -4.49 -20.39
CA VAL A 43 0.88 -3.54 -20.76
C VAL A 43 0.92 -2.30 -19.87
N ASP A 44 1.19 -2.48 -18.58
CA ASP A 44 1.26 -1.42 -17.58
C ASP A 44 2.52 -1.61 -16.70
N PRO A 45 3.69 -1.16 -17.19
CA PRO A 45 4.97 -1.34 -16.49
C PRO A 45 5.05 -0.47 -15.24
N TYR A 46 5.97 -0.84 -14.34
CA TYR A 46 6.32 0.02 -13.22
C TYR A 46 6.91 1.36 -13.69
N ASN A 47 6.70 2.39 -12.88
CA ASN A 47 7.29 3.70 -13.10
C ASN A 47 8.53 3.83 -12.22
N ASP A 48 9.65 3.29 -12.70
CA ASP A 48 10.92 3.26 -11.98
C ASP A 48 11.50 4.67 -11.73
N GLU A 49 11.12 5.66 -12.54
CA GLU A 49 11.66 7.02 -12.46
C GLU A 49 10.99 7.87 -11.38
N THR A 50 9.67 7.77 -11.25
CA THR A 50 8.87 8.70 -10.42
C THR A 50 7.75 8.04 -9.62
N GLY A 51 7.58 6.74 -9.76
CA GLY A 51 6.60 5.94 -9.04
C GLY A 51 6.90 5.89 -7.55
N ILE A 52 5.85 5.62 -6.76
CA ILE A 52 6.02 5.41 -5.32
C ILE A 52 6.67 4.04 -5.07
N ASN A 53 7.62 3.99 -4.13
CA ASN A 53 8.41 2.81 -3.79
C ASN A 53 8.35 2.51 -2.28
N GLU A 54 8.84 1.34 -1.87
CA GLU A 54 8.81 0.88 -0.47
C GLU A 54 9.40 1.90 0.51
N ASP A 55 10.51 2.55 0.13
CA ASP A 55 11.27 3.50 0.94
C ASP A 55 10.48 4.75 1.32
N SER A 56 9.53 5.13 0.46
CA SER A 56 8.82 6.41 0.55
C SER A 56 7.43 6.29 1.16
N ILE A 57 6.78 5.12 1.09
CA ILE A 57 5.38 4.93 1.51
C ILE A 57 5.13 5.42 2.94
N ILE A 58 5.97 5.02 3.91
CA ILE A 58 5.79 5.42 5.32
C ILE A 58 5.85 6.93 5.49
N ASN A 59 6.85 7.56 4.87
CA ASN A 59 7.10 9.00 5.01
C ASN A 59 6.05 9.85 4.26
N VAL A 60 5.48 9.32 3.19
CA VAL A 60 4.48 10.01 2.39
C VAL A 60 3.09 9.86 3.01
N ILE A 61 2.71 8.66 3.46
CA ILE A 61 1.32 8.35 3.83
C ILE A 61 1.05 8.58 5.31
N LEU A 62 1.88 8.01 6.21
CA LEU A 62 1.59 7.99 7.64
C LEU A 62 1.42 9.37 8.29
N PRO A 63 2.19 10.42 7.90
CA PRO A 63 2.02 11.77 8.44
C PRO A 63 0.75 12.50 7.98
N ARG A 64 -0.01 11.90 7.04
CA ARG A 64 -1.19 12.49 6.37
C ARG A 64 -2.47 11.69 6.60
N ALA A 65 -2.37 10.38 6.84
CA ALA A 65 -3.51 9.49 7.03
C ALA A 65 -4.25 9.75 8.35
N LYS A 66 -5.55 10.04 8.28
CA LYS A 66 -6.42 10.27 9.45
C LYS A 66 -7.14 9.02 9.95
N THR A 67 -7.29 8.02 9.09
CA THR A 67 -7.83 6.68 9.38
C THR A 67 -7.06 5.65 8.54
N ALA A 68 -7.18 4.37 8.84
CA ALA A 68 -6.60 3.29 8.03
C ALA A 68 -7.13 3.35 6.59
N LYS A 69 -8.45 3.55 6.44
CA LYS A 69 -9.10 3.68 5.12
C LYS A 69 -8.60 4.91 4.35
N ASP A 70 -8.39 6.04 5.03
CA ASP A 70 -7.81 7.25 4.43
C ASP A 70 -6.37 6.98 3.95
N GLY A 71 -5.57 6.24 4.73
CA GLY A 71 -4.22 5.80 4.31
C GLY A 71 -4.24 4.98 3.02
N VAL A 72 -5.16 4.00 2.92
CA VAL A 72 -5.39 3.21 1.70
C VAL A 72 -5.75 4.11 0.51
N GLN A 73 -6.68 5.05 0.70
CA GLN A 73 -7.14 5.96 -0.37
C GLN A 73 -6.04 6.91 -0.83
N LEU A 74 -5.23 7.43 0.10
CA LEU A 74 -4.08 8.29 -0.22
C LEU A 74 -3.03 7.53 -1.03
N LEU A 75 -2.67 6.32 -0.61
CA LEU A 75 -1.70 5.50 -1.32
C LEU A 75 -2.22 5.10 -2.70
N GLY A 76 -3.45 4.61 -2.79
CA GLY A 76 -4.12 4.28 -4.04
C GLY A 76 -4.14 5.44 -5.03
N SER A 77 -4.50 6.64 -4.59
CA SER A 77 -4.49 7.82 -5.46
C SER A 77 -3.09 8.17 -5.96
N ILE A 78 -2.02 7.90 -5.20
CA ILE A 78 -0.66 8.14 -5.67
C ILE A 78 -0.27 7.10 -6.70
N ILE A 79 -0.59 5.81 -6.47
CA ILE A 79 -0.35 4.74 -7.43
C ILE A 79 -1.07 5.03 -8.76
N GLU A 80 -2.32 5.46 -8.72
CA GLU A 80 -3.07 5.83 -9.94
C GLU A 80 -2.45 7.01 -10.70
N LYS A 81 -1.91 8.01 -9.98
CA LYS A 81 -1.41 9.25 -10.59
C LYS A 81 0.05 9.20 -11.02
N LYS A 82 0.88 8.46 -10.29
CA LYS A 82 2.33 8.43 -10.45
C LYS A 82 2.87 7.04 -10.76
N GLY A 83 2.05 6.00 -10.59
CA GLY A 83 2.50 4.63 -10.66
C GLY A 83 3.22 4.17 -9.39
N ALA A 84 3.38 2.86 -9.30
CA ALA A 84 4.28 2.16 -8.41
C ALA A 84 5.61 1.88 -9.13
N ALA A 85 6.71 2.00 -8.40
CA ALA A 85 8.04 1.62 -8.89
C ALA A 85 8.31 0.11 -8.70
N GLU A 86 7.49 -0.57 -7.91
CA GLU A 86 7.64 -2.00 -7.62
C GLU A 86 6.33 -2.62 -7.11
N GLY A 87 6.34 -3.95 -6.96
CA GLY A 87 5.20 -4.69 -6.42
C GLY A 87 5.25 -4.71 -4.89
N PHE A 88 4.21 -4.21 -4.22
CA PHE A 88 4.15 -4.20 -2.76
C PHE A 88 2.73 -4.40 -2.20
N GLY A 89 2.70 -4.96 -0.99
CA GLY A 89 1.57 -4.98 -0.09
C GLY A 89 1.78 -4.05 1.11
N VAL A 90 0.71 -3.38 1.57
CA VAL A 90 0.74 -2.44 2.70
C VAL A 90 -0.44 -2.70 3.64
N ALA A 91 -0.14 -2.86 4.92
CA ALA A 91 -1.15 -2.99 5.97
C ALA A 91 -1.36 -1.65 6.68
N PHE A 92 -2.63 -1.26 6.86
CA PHE A 92 -3.06 -0.10 7.62
C PHE A 92 -3.97 -0.54 8.76
N VAL A 93 -3.81 0.02 9.96
CA VAL A 93 -4.64 -0.31 11.12
C VAL A 93 -5.11 0.94 11.84
N ASP A 94 -6.34 0.92 12.31
CA ASP A 94 -6.86 1.90 13.26
C ASP A 94 -7.85 1.21 14.22
N LYS A 95 -8.52 2.00 15.07
CA LYS A 95 -9.51 1.49 16.05
C LYS A 95 -10.69 0.72 15.43
N THR A 96 -10.90 0.79 14.12
CA THR A 96 -12.02 0.17 13.41
C THR A 96 -11.66 -1.15 12.72
N GLY A 97 -10.37 -1.46 12.60
CA GLY A 97 -9.87 -2.69 12.01
C GLY A 97 -8.64 -2.49 11.13
N ILE A 98 -8.35 -3.51 10.34
CA ILE A 98 -7.17 -3.56 9.45
C ILE A 98 -7.63 -3.50 7.99
N TRP A 99 -6.90 -2.73 7.20
CA TRP A 99 -6.97 -2.73 5.74
C TRP A 99 -5.67 -3.24 5.15
N TYR A 100 -5.76 -3.97 4.05
CA TYR A 100 -4.61 -4.44 3.29
C TYR A 100 -4.74 -4.01 1.85
N LEU A 101 -3.69 -3.40 1.31
CA LEU A 101 -3.58 -2.94 -0.08
C LEU A 101 -2.47 -3.72 -0.79
N GLU A 102 -2.68 -4.11 -2.04
CA GLU A 102 -1.66 -4.67 -2.95
C GLU A 102 -1.64 -3.89 -4.27
N THR A 103 -0.47 -3.70 -4.87
CA THR A 103 -0.35 -3.24 -6.26
C THR A 103 -0.61 -4.40 -7.23
N GLY A 104 -1.35 -4.14 -8.31
CA GLY A 104 -1.65 -5.12 -9.35
C GLY A 104 -0.74 -5.04 -10.58
N SER A 105 -0.20 -3.84 -10.85
CA SER A 105 0.85 -3.56 -11.84
C SER A 105 1.37 -2.13 -11.60
N GLY A 106 1.76 -1.38 -12.63
CA GLY A 106 2.20 0.01 -12.51
C GLY A 106 1.17 0.93 -11.84
N HIS A 107 -0.10 0.90 -12.21
CA HIS A 107 -1.12 1.86 -11.76
C HIS A 107 -2.39 1.25 -11.11
N PRO A 108 -2.81 0.01 -11.44
CA PRO A 108 -3.84 -0.71 -10.72
C PRO A 108 -3.39 -1.12 -9.32
N TRP A 109 -4.34 -1.07 -8.40
CA TRP A 109 -4.16 -1.52 -7.02
C TRP A 109 -5.49 -2.06 -6.50
N MET A 110 -5.42 -2.83 -5.43
CA MET A 110 -6.57 -3.46 -4.80
C MET A 110 -6.42 -3.36 -3.29
N ALA A 111 -7.52 -3.14 -2.59
CA ALA A 111 -7.51 -3.19 -1.13
C ALA A 111 -8.79 -3.80 -0.56
N THR A 112 -8.66 -4.42 0.60
CA THR A 112 -9.78 -5.00 1.33
C THR A 112 -9.68 -4.71 2.81
N LYS A 113 -10.84 -4.63 3.47
CA LYS A 113 -10.89 -4.58 4.93
C LYS A 113 -10.92 -6.01 5.45
N LEU A 114 -9.99 -6.36 6.32
CA LEU A 114 -9.96 -7.68 6.94
C LEU A 114 -11.08 -7.79 7.99
N ASP A 115 -11.61 -9.00 8.16
CA ASP A 115 -12.54 -9.28 9.27
C ASP A 115 -11.79 -9.15 10.60
N ASN A 116 -12.40 -8.47 11.56
CA ASN A 116 -11.85 -8.25 12.89
C ASN A 116 -11.80 -9.52 13.74
N GLN A 117 -12.44 -10.61 13.30
CA GLN A 117 -12.42 -11.91 13.99
C GLN A 117 -11.50 -12.95 13.33
N ASP A 118 -10.86 -12.59 12.22
CA ASP A 118 -9.95 -13.46 11.48
C ASP A 118 -8.49 -12.97 11.57
N TYR A 119 -7.60 -13.76 10.98
CA TYR A 119 -6.21 -13.42 10.79
C TYR A 119 -5.86 -13.51 9.30
N PHE A 120 -4.89 -12.70 8.88
CA PHE A 120 -4.41 -12.68 7.50
C PHE A 120 -2.91 -12.99 7.49
N VAL A 121 -2.53 -13.98 6.68
CA VAL A 121 -1.14 -14.38 6.50
C VAL A 121 -0.72 -14.08 5.07
N SER A 122 0.27 -13.21 4.91
CA SER A 122 0.89 -12.92 3.62
C SER A 122 2.35 -13.39 3.61
N ALA A 123 2.87 -13.53 2.40
CA ALA A 123 4.30 -13.69 2.12
C ALA A 123 4.58 -12.95 0.80
N ASN A 124 5.76 -13.13 0.20
CA ASN A 124 6.18 -12.38 -0.99
C ASN A 124 5.48 -12.78 -2.30
N GLN A 125 4.15 -12.78 -2.30
CA GLN A 125 3.28 -13.07 -3.43
C GLN A 125 1.90 -12.47 -3.16
N GLY A 126 1.27 -11.87 -4.18
CA GLY A 126 -0.09 -11.32 -4.05
C GLY A 126 -1.09 -12.34 -3.48
N ARG A 127 -1.99 -11.85 -2.62
CA ARG A 127 -3.03 -12.62 -1.93
C ARG A 127 -4.41 -12.20 -2.36
N LEU A 128 -4.60 -10.94 -2.70
CA LEU A 128 -5.89 -10.41 -3.06
C LEU A 128 -6.24 -10.87 -4.48
N ASN A 129 -7.49 -11.27 -4.67
CA ASN A 129 -8.06 -11.67 -5.95
C ASN A 129 -9.53 -11.22 -6.03
N ALA A 130 -10.19 -11.46 -7.15
CA ALA A 130 -11.57 -11.01 -7.37
C ALA A 130 -12.56 -11.45 -6.28
N SER A 131 -12.30 -12.57 -5.58
CA SER A 131 -13.15 -13.07 -4.50
C SER A 131 -12.87 -12.46 -3.13
N THR A 132 -11.74 -11.78 -2.93
CA THR A 132 -11.34 -11.16 -1.65
C THR A 132 -11.80 -9.70 -1.51
N LEU A 133 -12.53 -9.19 -2.51
CA LEU A 133 -12.89 -7.78 -2.63
C LEU A 133 -14.18 -7.45 -1.89
N THR A 134 -14.09 -6.64 -0.83
CA THR A 134 -15.26 -5.99 -0.24
C THR A 134 -15.62 -4.67 -0.94
N THR A 135 -14.72 -4.16 -1.77
CA THR A 135 -14.89 -3.00 -2.67
C THR A 135 -14.30 -3.41 -4.02
N PRO A 136 -14.93 -3.16 -5.18
CA PRO A 136 -14.38 -3.56 -6.48
C PRO A 136 -12.92 -3.08 -6.64
N ILE A 137 -12.10 -3.86 -7.36
CA ILE A 137 -10.86 -3.38 -8.00
C ILE A 137 -11.15 -1.99 -8.54
N SER A 138 -10.23 -1.05 -8.41
CA SER A 138 -10.34 0.28 -9.01
C SER A 138 -10.47 0.17 -10.54
N THR A 139 -11.67 -0.12 -11.02
CA THR A 139 -12.39 0.75 -11.94
C THR A 139 -13.25 1.68 -11.10
N PHE A 140 -12.62 2.59 -10.36
CA PHE A 140 -13.26 3.87 -10.13
C PHE A 140 -13.34 4.50 -11.51
N GLN A 141 -14.56 4.72 -12.00
CA GLN A 141 -14.83 5.01 -13.39
C GLN A 141 -13.94 6.14 -13.91
N ALA A 142 -13.18 5.87 -14.97
CA ALA A 142 -12.87 6.89 -15.95
C ALA A 142 -14.21 7.32 -16.59
N GLN A 143 -14.91 8.24 -15.91
CA GLN A 143 -15.96 9.07 -16.48
C GLN A 143 -15.40 10.49 -16.60
N HIS A 144 -14.69 10.70 -17.71
CA HIS A 144 -14.83 11.79 -18.70
C HIS A 144 -13.49 12.09 -19.37
#